data_AF-A0A1A9A9A9-F1
#
_entry.id   AF-A0A1A9A9A9-F1
#
_cell.length_a   1.000
_cell.length_b   1.000
_cell.length_c   1.000
_cell.angle_alpha   90.00
_cell.angle_beta   90.00
_cell.angle_gamma   90.00
#
_symmetry.space_group_name_H-M   'P 1'
#
loop_
_entity.id
_entity.type
_entity.pdbx_description
1 polymer ?
#
loop_
_entity_poly.entity_id
_entity_poly.type
_entity_poly.pdbx_seq_one_letter_code
_entity_poly.pdbx_strand_id
1 'polypeptide(L)'
;MIAQTVRFALDHGYHVVLEGILHSSRYRSTLTALRNGHRGRSLFCYLDVSLAETLRRHLTRPQASEFTAENMSGWYAAHDVLGWPDELVLPETTGLNEAVRAIAAAAGLPQAGRDDDLLPNISSP
;
A
#
# COMPACT_ATOMS: atom_id res chain seq x y z
N MET A 1 13.23 -10.81 4.62
CA MET A 1 12.49 -10.19 5.73
C MET A 1 11.06 -9.82 5.33
N ILE A 2 10.78 -8.77 4.53
CA ILE A 2 9.39 -8.35 4.19
C ILE A 2 8.51 -9.51 3.68
N ALA A 3 8.97 -10.25 2.67
CA ALA A 3 8.18 -11.35 2.11
C ALA A 3 7.90 -12.48 3.11
N GLN A 4 8.83 -12.74 4.02
CA GLN A 4 8.66 -13.78 5.04
C GLN A 4 7.62 -13.34 6.07
N THR A 5 7.67 -12.08 6.53
CA THR A 5 6.68 -11.53 7.46
C THR A 5 5.28 -11.52 6.86
N VAL A 6 5.14 -11.10 5.59
CA VAL A 6 3.85 -11.11 4.89
C VAL A 6 3.32 -12.53 4.76
N ARG A 7 4.13 -13.48 4.29
CA ARG A 7 3.71 -14.89 4.17
C ARG A 7 3.31 -15.47 5.51
N PHE A 8 4.13 -15.26 6.54
CA PHE A 8 3.84 -15.74 7.89
C PHE A 8 2.47 -15.25 8.37
N ALA A 9 2.17 -13.95 8.26
CA ALA A 9 0.87 -13.42 8.67
C ALA A 9 -0.29 -13.98 7.83
N LEU A 10 -0.13 -14.07 6.50
CA LEU A 10 -1.15 -14.64 5.61
C LEU A 10 -1.41 -16.13 5.90
N ASP A 11 -0.36 -16.91 6.15
CA ASP A 11 -0.43 -18.34 6.46
C ASP A 11 -1.13 -18.60 7.82
N HIS A 12 -1.12 -17.60 8.72
CA HIS A 12 -1.84 -17.64 10.00
C HIS A 12 -3.23 -16.96 9.93
N GLY A 13 -3.72 -16.65 8.74
CA GLY A 13 -5.09 -16.16 8.53
C GLY A 13 -5.29 -14.67 8.77
N TYR A 14 -4.23 -13.88 8.93
CA TYR A 14 -4.35 -12.43 9.08
C TYR A 14 -4.57 -11.73 7.74
N HIS A 15 -5.34 -10.64 7.76
CA HIS A 15 -5.32 -9.66 6.68
C HIS A 15 -4.04 -8.82 6.77
N VAL A 16 -3.36 -8.62 5.65
CA VAL A 16 -2.08 -7.90 5.60
C VAL A 16 -2.21 -6.70 4.67
N VAL A 17 -1.83 -5.52 5.19
CA VAL A 17 -1.54 -4.33 4.40
C VAL A 17 -0.03 -4.17 4.34
N LEU A 18 0.55 -4.31 3.15
CA LEU A 18 1.95 -4.00 2.87
C LEU A 18 2.02 -2.64 2.19
N GLU A 19 2.59 -1.65 2.88
CA GLU A 19 2.67 -0.27 2.42
C GLU A 19 4.12 0.25 2.46
N GLY A 20 4.43 1.20 1.58
CA GLY A 20 5.70 1.90 1.52
C GLY A 20 6.08 2.31 0.09
N ILE A 21 7.27 2.89 -0.06
CA ILE A 21 7.86 3.20 -1.37
C ILE A 21 8.43 1.91 -2.00
N LEU A 22 7.55 1.13 -2.64
CA LEU A 22 7.84 -0.19 -3.18
C LEU A 22 8.20 -0.14 -4.67
N HIS A 23 9.32 0.50 -5.01
CA HIS A 23 9.77 0.65 -6.40
C HIS A 23 9.68 -0.65 -7.20
N SER A 24 9.00 -0.62 -8.35
CA SER A 24 8.75 -1.82 -9.15
C SER A 24 10.05 -2.50 -9.59
N SER A 25 11.07 -1.70 -9.94
CA SER A 25 12.40 -2.18 -10.33
C SER A 25 13.06 -3.07 -9.27
N ARG A 26 12.77 -2.83 -7.98
CA ARG A 26 13.33 -3.59 -6.85
C ARG A 26 12.37 -4.64 -6.31
N TYR A 27 11.09 -4.33 -6.22
CA TYR A 27 10.12 -5.12 -5.46
C TYR A 27 9.19 -5.97 -6.33
N ARG A 28 9.10 -5.73 -7.65
CA ARG A 28 8.16 -6.47 -8.52
C ARG A 28 8.29 -7.98 -8.41
N SER A 29 9.52 -8.50 -8.40
CA SER A 29 9.76 -9.95 -8.25
C SER A 29 9.24 -10.49 -6.91
N THR A 30 9.46 -9.75 -5.83
CA THR A 30 9.01 -10.11 -4.49
C THR A 30 7.49 -10.04 -4.38
N LEU A 31 6.87 -8.97 -4.87
CA LEU A 31 5.41 -8.80 -4.88
C LEU A 31 4.73 -9.88 -5.74
N THR A 32 5.33 -10.22 -6.89
CA THR A 32 4.86 -11.33 -7.74
C THR A 32 4.90 -12.65 -6.99
N ALA A 33 6.00 -12.94 -6.29
CA ALA A 33 6.15 -14.17 -5.51
C ALA A 33 5.22 -14.24 -4.29
N LEU A 34 4.79 -13.09 -3.75
CA LEU A 34 3.75 -13.03 -2.71
C LEU A 34 2.37 -13.29 -3.31
N ARG A 35 2.02 -12.61 -4.40
CA ARG A 35 0.77 -12.81 -5.13
C ARG A 35 0.57 -14.27 -5.54
N ASN A 36 1.57 -14.87 -6.16
CA ASN A 36 1.48 -16.24 -6.68
C ASN A 36 1.46 -17.30 -5.57
N GLY A 37 2.03 -16.99 -4.39
CA GLY A 37 2.05 -17.89 -3.25
C GLY A 37 0.81 -17.78 -2.36
N HIS A 38 0.09 -16.67 -2.42
CA HIS A 38 -1.10 -16.45 -1.62
C HIS A 38 -2.33 -17.08 -2.30
N ARG A 39 -3.04 -17.95 -1.56
CA ARG A 39 -4.25 -18.63 -2.06
C ARG A 39 -5.51 -17.76 -1.99
N GLY A 40 -5.47 -16.69 -1.19
CA GLY A 40 -6.56 -15.73 -1.04
C GLY A 40 -6.48 -14.59 -2.06
N ARG A 41 -7.27 -13.54 -1.82
CA ARG A 41 -7.27 -12.34 -2.65
C ARG A 41 -6.03 -11.49 -2.35
N SER A 42 -5.39 -10.99 -3.41
CA SER A 42 -4.34 -9.98 -3.31
C SER A 42 -4.73 -8.80 -4.18
N LEU A 43 -4.81 -7.63 -3.58
CA LEU A 43 -5.05 -6.36 -4.27
C LEU A 43 -3.75 -5.57 -4.25
N PHE A 44 -3.44 -4.93 -5.38
CA PHE A 44 -2.34 -3.98 -5.49
C PHE A 44 -2.92 -2.62 -5.81
N CYS A 45 -2.51 -1.63 -5.02
CA CYS A 45 -3.00 -0.27 -5.12
C CYS A 45 -1.81 0.66 -5.33
N TYR A 46 -1.85 1.48 -6.38
CA TYR A 46 -0.87 2.52 -6.65
C TYR A 46 -1.53 3.89 -6.48
N LEU A 47 -0.93 4.74 -5.66
CA LEU A 47 -1.33 6.14 -5.55
C LEU A 47 -0.54 6.94 -6.59
N ASP A 48 -1.21 7.35 -7.68
CA ASP A 48 -0.60 8.11 -8.76
C ASP A 48 -0.51 9.59 -8.36
N VAL A 49 0.56 9.89 -7.64
CA VAL A 49 0.86 11.22 -7.10
C VAL A 49 1.99 11.85 -7.89
N SER A 50 1.75 13.06 -8.38
CA SER A 50 2.75 13.84 -9.08
C SER A 50 3.91 14.23 -8.14
N LEU A 51 5.09 14.44 -8.72
CA LEU A 51 6.24 14.96 -7.95
C LEU A 51 5.90 16.30 -7.29
N ALA A 52 5.21 17.19 -8.01
CA ALA A 52 4.80 18.49 -7.49
C ALA A 52 3.91 18.36 -6.23
N GLU A 53 2.92 17.46 -6.27
CA GLU A 53 2.05 17.22 -5.13
C GLU A 53 2.79 16.53 -3.97
N THR A 54 3.70 15.61 -4.28
CA THR A 54 4.56 14.95 -3.29
C THR A 54 5.43 15.98 -2.55
N LEU A 55 6.07 16.89 -3.28
CA LEU A 55 6.87 17.99 -2.71
C LEU A 55 6.00 18.92 -1.86
N ARG A 56 4.81 19.32 -2.36
CA ARG A 56 3.89 20.18 -1.63
C ARG A 56 3.45 19.56 -0.30
N ARG A 57 3.13 18.26 -0.27
CA ARG A 57 2.77 17.53 0.97
C ARG A 57 3.97 17.31 1.90
N HIS A 58 5.17 17.13 1.36
CA HIS A 58 6.38 16.97 2.18
C HIS A 58 6.70 18.19 3.03
N LEU A 59 6.47 19.40 2.49
CA LEU A 59 6.66 20.66 3.22
C LEU A 59 5.79 20.77 4.48
N THR A 60 4.70 20.01 4.59
CA THR A 60 3.83 20.01 5.78
C THR A 60 4.19 18.93 6.79
N ARG A 61 5.21 18.10 6.54
CA ARG A 61 5.62 16.99 7.41
C ARG A 61 6.72 17.43 8.39
N PRO A 62 6.82 16.82 9.59
CA PRO A 62 7.93 17.06 10.50
C PRO A 62 9.32 16.81 9.89
N GLN A 63 9.40 15.88 8.94
CA GLN A 63 10.63 15.51 8.22
C GLN A 63 10.97 16.43 7.03
N ALA A 64 10.29 17.57 6.88
CA ALA A 64 10.51 18.49 5.76
C ALA A 64 11.99 18.92 5.61
N SER A 65 12.73 18.98 6.71
CA SER A 65 14.15 19.33 6.76
C SER A 65 15.12 18.17 6.50
N GLU A 66 14.64 16.93 6.46
CA GLU A 66 15.50 15.75 6.29
C GLU A 66 15.91 15.52 4.83
N PHE A 67 15.07 15.94 3.88
CA PHE A 67 15.27 15.70 2.46
C PHE A 67 14.90 16.93 1.63
N THR A 68 15.78 17.29 0.68
CA THR A 68 15.56 18.40 -0.25
C THR A 68 14.69 17.98 -1.44
N ALA A 69 14.22 18.97 -2.20
CA ALA A 69 13.46 18.70 -3.43
C ALA A 69 14.30 17.91 -4.46
N GLU A 70 15.61 18.18 -4.54
CA GLU A 70 16.54 17.46 -5.42
C GLU A 70 16.67 15.99 -5.01
N ASN A 71 16.79 15.72 -3.70
CA ASN A 71 16.82 14.35 -3.19
C ASN A 71 15.55 13.58 -3.58
N MET A 72 14.39 14.18 -3.33
CA MET A 72 13.09 13.57 -3.63
C MET A 72 12.90 13.35 -5.13
N SER A 73 13.32 14.30 -5.96
CA SER A 73 13.26 14.18 -7.42
C SER A 73 14.14 13.04 -7.94
N GLY A 74 15.29 12.78 -7.30
CA GLY A 74 16.17 11.67 -7.64
C GLY A 74 15.62 10.28 -7.28
N TRP A 75 14.69 10.22 -6.32
CA TRP A 75 14.02 8.96 -5.93
C TRP A 75 12.67 8.77 -6.60
N TYR A 76 12.08 9.83 -7.13
CA TYR A 76 10.75 9.79 -7.72
C TYR A 76 10.73 8.94 -8.98
N ALA A 77 9.81 7.98 -9.03
CA ALA A 77 9.52 7.18 -10.20
C ALA A 77 8.09 7.49 -10.64
N ALA A 78 7.95 8.17 -11.78
CA ALA A 78 6.65 8.54 -12.33
C ALA A 78 5.91 7.28 -12.81
N HIS A 79 4.65 7.12 -12.39
CA HIS A 79 3.75 6.06 -12.85
C HIS A 79 4.37 4.65 -12.73
N ASP A 80 4.94 4.35 -11.56
CA ASP A 80 5.68 3.10 -11.25
C ASP A 80 4.75 1.91 -10.95
N VAL A 81 3.74 1.70 -11.81
CA VAL A 81 2.77 0.61 -11.72
C VAL A 81 3.41 -0.75 -12.04
N LEU A 82 2.86 -1.83 -11.48
CA LEU A 82 3.31 -3.22 -11.72
C LEU A 82 2.84 -3.77 -13.07
N GLY A 83 1.84 -3.13 -13.68
CA GLY A 83 1.29 -3.45 -14.99
C GLY A 83 0.34 -4.64 -14.95
N TRP A 84 -0.32 -4.86 -13.82
CA TRP A 84 -1.29 -5.95 -13.68
C TRP A 84 -2.69 -5.50 -14.06
N PRO A 85 -3.51 -6.36 -14.71
CA PRO A 85 -4.86 -5.97 -15.14
C PRO A 85 -5.79 -5.54 -14.00
N ASP A 86 -5.53 -6.04 -12.80
CA ASP A 86 -6.29 -5.81 -11.58
C ASP A 86 -5.61 -4.85 -10.60
N GLU A 87 -4.59 -4.12 -11.04
CA GLU A 87 -3.95 -3.07 -10.26
C GLU A 87 -4.87 -1.85 -10.15
N LEU A 88 -5.19 -1.45 -8.93
CA LEU A 88 -6.02 -0.29 -8.64
C LEU A 88 -5.14 0.97 -8.63
N VAL A 89 -5.32 1.83 -9.62
CA VAL A 89 -4.63 3.13 -9.68
C VAL A 89 -5.57 4.22 -9.16
N LEU A 90 -5.15 4.88 -8.08
CA LEU A 90 -5.89 6.00 -7.49
C LEU A 90 -5.19 7.32 -7.83
N PRO A 91 -5.86 8.28 -8.48
CA PRO A 91 -5.27 9.58 -8.77
C PRO A 91 -5.02 10.39 -7.50
N GLU A 92 -4.08 11.34 -7.56
CA GLU A 92 -3.74 12.21 -6.42
C GLU A 92 -4.90 13.05 -5.85
N THR A 93 -5.95 13.24 -6.65
CA THR A 93 -7.19 13.96 -6.28
C THR A 93 -8.14 13.11 -5.44
N THR A 94 -7.91 11.80 -5.33
CA THR A 94 -8.72 10.90 -4.50
C THR A 94 -8.54 11.25 -3.02
N GLY A 95 -9.65 11.60 -2.36
CA GLY A 95 -9.65 11.90 -0.92
C GLY A 95 -9.52 10.63 -0.06
N LEU A 96 -9.13 10.78 1.20
CA LEU A 96 -8.94 9.65 2.13
C LEU A 96 -10.14 8.69 2.18
N ASN A 97 -11.33 9.21 2.45
CA ASN A 97 -12.54 8.38 2.59
C ASN A 97 -12.90 7.69 1.26
N GLU A 98 -12.60 8.31 0.12
CA GLU A 98 -12.82 7.72 -1.18
C GLU A 98 -11.82 6.61 -1.46
N ALA A 99 -10.53 6.83 -1.16
CA ALA A 99 -9.48 5.82 -1.26
C ALA A 99 -9.80 4.59 -0.41
N VAL A 100 -10.19 4.79 0.86
CA VAL A 100 -10.57 3.69 1.76
C VAL A 100 -11.74 2.89 1.19
N ARG A 101 -12.80 3.55 0.71
CA ARG A 101 -13.94 2.86 0.09
C ARG A 101 -13.54 2.08 -1.16
N ALA A 102 -12.73 2.67 -2.04
CA ALA A 102 -12.27 2.03 -3.27
C ALA A 102 -11.42 0.79 -2.98
N ILE A 103 -10.44 0.92 -2.07
CA ILE A 103 -9.57 -0.18 -1.64
C ILE A 103 -10.38 -1.29 -0.99
N ALA A 104 -11.30 -0.95 -0.07
CA ALA A 104 -12.13 -1.94 0.61
C ALA A 104 -13.04 -2.72 -0.35
N ALA A 105 -13.69 -2.01 -1.28
CA ALA A 105 -14.52 -2.63 -2.31
C ALA A 105 -13.69 -3.56 -3.21
N ALA A 106 -12.53 -3.10 -3.67
CA ALA A 106 -11.62 -3.88 -4.52
C ALA A 106 -11.00 -5.08 -3.79
N ALA A 107 -10.75 -4.97 -2.48
CA ALA A 107 -10.26 -6.06 -1.64
C ALA A 107 -11.37 -7.03 -1.20
N GLY A 108 -12.65 -6.63 -1.34
CA GLY A 108 -13.79 -7.38 -0.82
C GLY A 108 -13.88 -7.39 0.70
N LEU A 109 -13.31 -6.38 1.36
CA LEU A 109 -13.35 -6.25 2.80
C LEU A 109 -14.67 -5.57 3.20
N PRO A 110 -15.47 -6.17 4.10
CA PRO A 110 -16.68 -5.55 4.59
C PRO A 110 -16.34 -4.27 5.35
N GLN A 111 -16.92 -3.14 4.95
CA GLN A 111 -16.83 -1.86 5.67
C GLN A 111 -17.84 -1.80 6.84
N ALA A 112 -18.06 -2.94 7.49
CA ALA A 112 -19.02 -3.07 8.58
C ALA A 112 -18.41 -2.88 9.97
N GLY A 113 -17.07 -2.82 10.05
CA GLY A 113 -16.34 -2.57 11.28
C GLY A 113 -16.49 -1.11 11.73
N ARG A 114 -16.67 -0.92 13.04
CA ARG A 114 -16.65 0.41 13.69
C ARG A 114 -15.29 0.65 14.32
N ASP A 115 -14.88 1.92 14.43
CA ASP A 115 -13.61 2.30 15.08
C ASP A 115 -13.52 1.81 16.54
N ASP A 116 -14.68 1.57 17.17
CA ASP A 116 -14.81 1.06 18.54
C ASP A 116 -14.89 -0.47 18.64
N ASP A 117 -14.80 -1.20 17.53
CA ASP A 117 -14.87 -2.66 17.55
C ASP A 117 -13.62 -3.23 18.23
N LEU A 118 -13.85 -4.03 19.27
CA LEU A 118 -12.78 -4.78 19.93
C LEU A 118 -12.19 -5.78 18.92
N LEU A 119 -10.87 -5.74 18.73
CA LEU A 119 -10.17 -6.78 17.99
C LEU A 119 -10.55 -8.14 18.58
N PRO A 120 -10.92 -9.14 17.74
CA PRO A 120 -11.27 -10.45 18.24
C PRO A 120 -10.12 -10.97 19.11
N ASN A 121 -10.44 -11.34 20.34
CA ASN A 121 -9.47 -11.86 21.29
C ASN A 121 -8.87 -13.13 20.69
N ILE A 122 -7.67 -13.03 20.13
CA ILE A 122 -6.98 -14.20 19.57
C ILE A 122 -6.44 -14.93 20.79
N SER A 123 -7.18 -15.94 21.26
CA SER A 123 -6.65 -16.89 22.21
C SER A 123 -5.41 -17.54 21.61
N SER A 124 -4.24 -17.23 22.18
CA SER A 124 -3.00 -17.92 21.87
C SER A 124 -3.14 -19.43 22.12
N PRO A 125 -2.48 -20.29 21.33
CA PRO A 125 -2.41 -21.73 21.60
C PRO A 125 -1.72 -22.05 22.92
#